data_AF-A0AAN7PR71-F1
#
_entry.id   AF-A0AAN7PR71-F1
#
_cell.length_a   1.000
_cell.length_b   1.000
_cell.length_c   1.000
_cell.angle_alpha   90.00
_cell.angle_beta   90.00
_cell.angle_gamma   90.00
#
_symmetry.space_group_name_H-M   'P 1'
#
loop_
_entity.id
_entity.type
_entity.pdbx_description
1 polymer ?
#
loop_
_entity_poly.entity_id
_entity_poly.type
_entity_poly.pdbx_seq_one_letter_code
_entity_poly.pdbx_strand_id
1 'polypeptide(L)'
;MLNSLLFLVVSSIVFVEAGYYWRDYDGIVPKDAIVGGEDSNGDPIYIGQILYIDKLLVAKIYSYDRNAYYTWGIELSSRENIKILCSPYPERFKWVDTTKNGLHLLINAHLIKGGSEPAYTMYIGRAFHKGQTLVGRIRAGSTPNLNLGLYISVPGKEVIVDSFQILTYDANANVSERPEKCSTNLIFKS
;
A
#
# COMPACT_ATOMS: atom_id res chain seq x y z
N MET A 1 32.08 22.66 -45.10
CA MET A 1 31.67 23.02 -43.72
C MET A 1 30.20 22.62 -43.62
N LEU A 2 29.90 21.47 -42.99
CA LEU A 2 29.30 21.35 -41.64
C LEU A 2 27.91 22.05 -41.64
N ASN A 3 26.75 21.46 -41.40
CA ASN A 3 26.25 20.48 -40.43
C ASN A 3 24.72 20.39 -40.77
N SER A 4 23.88 19.43 -40.44
CA SER A 4 23.77 18.57 -39.27
C SER A 4 22.72 17.52 -39.63
N LEU A 5 23.04 16.24 -39.44
CA LEU A 5 22.06 15.16 -39.52
C LEU A 5 21.22 15.22 -38.23
N LEU A 6 19.92 15.50 -38.35
CA LEU A 6 19.01 15.52 -37.21
C LEU A 6 18.78 14.07 -36.73
N PHE A 7 19.61 13.60 -35.79
CA PHE A 7 19.37 12.35 -35.07
C PHE A 7 18.14 12.53 -34.19
N LEU A 8 17.00 12.01 -34.62
CA LEU A 8 15.86 11.74 -33.74
C LEU A 8 16.25 10.60 -32.81
N VAL A 9 16.84 10.95 -31.67
CA VAL A 9 16.98 10.02 -30.56
C VAL A 9 15.57 9.77 -30.03
N VAL A 10 14.94 8.70 -30.52
CA VAL A 10 13.76 8.15 -29.87
C VAL A 10 14.27 7.58 -28.55
N SER A 11 14.23 8.41 -27.51
CA SER A 11 14.37 7.96 -26.14
C SER A 11 13.25 6.95 -25.92
N SER A 12 13.59 5.66 -25.98
CA SER A 12 12.74 4.61 -25.45
C SER A 12 12.59 4.93 -23.98
N ILE A 13 11.51 5.67 -23.64
CA ILE A 13 11.07 5.78 -22.26
C ILE A 13 10.77 4.34 -21.87
N VAL A 14 11.72 3.71 -21.17
CA VAL A 14 11.46 2.50 -20.42
C VAL A 14 10.44 2.95 -19.39
N PHE A 15 9.16 2.78 -19.71
CA PHE A 15 8.10 2.78 -18.73
C PHE A 15 8.46 1.62 -17.81
N VAL A 16 9.16 1.93 -16.72
CA VAL A 16 9.17 1.05 -15.57
C VAL A 16 7.73 1.08 -15.10
N GLU A 17 6.92 0.14 -15.62
CA GLU A 17 5.62 -0.14 -15.03
C GLU A 17 5.94 -0.43 -13.57
N ALA A 18 5.52 0.48 -12.67
CA ALA A 18 5.70 0.29 -11.25
C ALA A 18 5.12 -1.11 -10.98
N GLY A 19 5.90 -2.00 -10.38
CA GLY A 19 5.47 -3.40 -10.19
C GLY A 19 4.29 -3.55 -9.23
N TYR A 20 3.62 -2.45 -8.91
CA TYR A 20 2.38 -2.32 -8.18
C TYR A 20 1.59 -1.11 -8.69
N TYR A 21 0.28 -1.14 -8.48
CA TYR A 21 -0.61 -0.12 -9.01
C TYR A 21 -1.85 0.04 -8.13
N TRP A 22 -2.49 1.20 -8.22
CA TRP A 22 -3.81 1.45 -7.63
C TRP A 22 -4.87 1.23 -8.69
N ARG A 23 -5.88 0.42 -8.38
CA ARG A 23 -7.06 0.24 -9.24
C ARG A 23 -8.33 0.57 -8.48
N ASP A 24 -9.38 0.91 -9.20
CA ASP A 24 -10.69 1.12 -8.59
C ASP A 24 -11.18 -0.16 -7.91
N TYR A 25 -11.75 0.01 -6.72
CA TYR A 25 -12.34 -1.06 -5.95
C TYR A 25 -13.86 -1.01 -6.10
N ASP A 26 -14.40 -2.06 -6.72
CA ASP A 26 -15.82 -2.23 -7.04
C ASP A 26 -16.59 -3.02 -5.96
N GLY A 27 -15.97 -3.22 -4.79
CA GLY A 27 -16.49 -4.09 -3.73
C GLY A 27 -16.05 -5.55 -3.84
N ILE A 28 -15.24 -5.92 -4.85
CA ILE A 28 -14.65 -7.25 -4.98
C ILE A 28 -13.14 -7.17 -4.81
N VAL A 29 -12.61 -7.96 -3.89
CA VAL A 29 -11.17 -8.00 -3.64
C VAL A 29 -10.44 -8.64 -4.83
N PRO A 30 -9.49 -7.94 -5.46
CA PRO A 30 -8.63 -8.45 -6.51
C PRO A 30 -7.77 -9.64 -6.04
N LYS A 31 -7.51 -10.61 -6.93
CA LYS A 31 -6.59 -11.73 -6.62
C LYS A 31 -5.15 -11.29 -6.34
N ASP A 32 -4.76 -10.16 -6.89
CA ASP A 32 -3.43 -9.58 -6.78
C ASP A 32 -3.40 -8.38 -5.81
N ALA A 33 -4.44 -8.21 -4.98
CA ALA A 33 -4.46 -7.19 -3.93
C ALA A 33 -3.42 -7.50 -2.84
N ILE A 34 -2.72 -6.46 -2.40
CA ILE A 34 -1.73 -6.57 -1.34
C ILE A 34 -2.43 -6.66 0.02
N VAL A 35 -2.18 -7.75 0.73
CA VAL A 35 -2.58 -7.92 2.12
C VAL A 35 -1.74 -6.98 2.98
N GLY A 36 -2.43 -6.09 3.69
CA GLY A 36 -1.80 -5.13 4.59
C GLY A 36 -1.71 -5.62 6.04
N GLY A 37 -2.65 -6.45 6.46
CA GLY A 37 -2.68 -7.05 7.78
C GLY A 37 -3.79 -8.08 7.89
N GLU A 38 -4.19 -8.37 9.11
CA GLU A 38 -5.14 -9.43 9.44
C GLU A 38 -6.02 -8.96 10.61
N ASP A 39 -7.28 -9.37 10.61
CA ASP A 39 -8.17 -9.11 11.73
C ASP A 39 -7.99 -10.14 12.87
N SER A 40 -8.85 -10.10 13.87
CA SER A 40 -8.74 -10.95 15.05
C SER A 40 -9.06 -12.43 14.78
N ASN A 41 -9.68 -12.72 13.63
CA ASN A 41 -10.00 -14.07 13.19
C ASN A 41 -8.93 -14.61 12.21
N GLY A 42 -7.93 -13.79 11.86
CA GLY A 42 -6.94 -14.10 10.82
C GLY A 42 -7.44 -13.79 9.40
N ASP A 43 -8.58 -13.12 9.25
CA ASP A 43 -9.09 -12.74 7.93
C ASP A 43 -8.26 -11.58 7.36
N PRO A 44 -7.92 -11.59 6.06
CA PRO A 44 -7.09 -10.56 5.46
C PRO A 44 -7.70 -9.16 5.52
N ILE A 45 -6.85 -8.18 5.79
CA ILE A 45 -7.13 -6.75 5.67
C ILE A 45 -6.28 -6.20 4.52
N TYR A 46 -6.93 -5.57 3.55
CA TYR A 46 -6.30 -5.01 2.36
C TYR A 46 -6.05 -3.51 2.48
N ILE A 47 -5.12 -3.04 1.66
CA ILE A 47 -4.68 -1.65 1.60
C ILE A 47 -5.55 -0.90 0.60
N GLY A 48 -6.42 -0.05 1.12
CA GLY A 48 -7.25 0.86 0.34
C GLY A 48 -6.68 2.28 0.31
N GLN A 49 -7.24 3.08 -0.60
CA GLN A 49 -7.00 4.51 -0.71
C GLN A 49 -8.33 5.20 -1.04
N ILE A 50 -8.59 6.35 -0.42
CA ILE A 50 -9.83 7.09 -0.61
C ILE A 50 -9.57 8.60 -0.77
N LEU A 51 -10.35 9.23 -1.63
CA LEU A 51 -10.40 10.69 -1.74
C LEU A 51 -11.38 11.26 -0.70
N TYR A 52 -10.87 12.05 0.23
CA TYR A 52 -11.65 12.71 1.29
C TYR A 52 -11.23 14.18 1.41
N ILE A 53 -12.12 15.11 1.03
CA ILE A 53 -11.91 16.57 1.11
C ILE A 53 -10.53 16.95 0.54
N ASP A 54 -10.33 16.66 -0.75
CA ASP A 54 -9.10 16.91 -1.52
C ASP A 54 -7.82 16.28 -0.94
N LYS A 55 -7.96 15.29 -0.05
CA LYS A 55 -6.87 14.50 0.50
C LYS A 55 -7.03 13.06 0.04
N LEU A 56 -5.90 12.44 -0.24
CA LEU A 56 -5.85 11.03 -0.59
C LEU A 56 -5.37 10.29 0.66
N LEU A 57 -6.25 9.51 1.29
CA LEU A 57 -6.01 8.88 2.57
C LEU A 57 -5.90 7.37 2.42
N VAL A 58 -5.02 6.75 3.21
CA VAL A 58 -4.95 5.29 3.32
C VAL A 58 -6.16 4.77 4.09
N ALA A 59 -6.73 3.67 3.60
CA ALA A 59 -7.84 2.96 4.21
C ALA A 59 -7.50 1.48 4.43
N LYS A 60 -8.20 0.85 5.37
CA LYS A 60 -8.24 -0.61 5.53
C LYS A 60 -9.54 -1.14 4.89
N ILE A 61 -9.47 -2.28 4.22
CA ILE A 61 -10.62 -2.97 3.64
C ILE A 61 -10.61 -4.39 4.19
N TYR A 62 -11.66 -4.80 4.91
CA TYR A 62 -11.79 -6.17 5.39
C TYR A 62 -12.18 -7.09 4.23
N SER A 63 -11.63 -8.31 4.17
CA SER A 63 -11.93 -9.28 3.10
C SER A 63 -13.42 -9.58 2.92
N TYR A 64 -14.19 -9.50 4.01
CA TYR A 64 -15.62 -9.79 4.09
C TYR A 64 -16.52 -8.54 4.03
N ASP A 65 -15.95 -7.34 3.98
CA ASP A 65 -16.73 -6.09 3.92
C ASP A 65 -16.34 -5.25 2.69
N ARG A 66 -17.34 -4.68 2.03
CA ARG A 66 -17.16 -3.81 0.86
C ARG A 66 -16.83 -2.36 1.24
N ASN A 67 -16.85 -2.04 2.52
CA ASN A 67 -16.48 -0.71 3.00
C ASN A 67 -14.97 -0.55 3.09
N ALA A 68 -14.47 0.61 2.68
CA ALA A 68 -13.15 1.09 3.07
C ALA A 68 -13.28 1.91 4.35
N TYR A 69 -12.48 1.58 5.36
CA TYR A 69 -12.42 2.30 6.62
C TYR A 69 -11.15 3.14 6.69
N TYR A 70 -11.32 4.43 6.95
CA TYR A 70 -10.24 5.41 7.02
C TYR A 70 -10.51 6.34 8.19
N THR A 71 -9.59 7.26 8.46
CA THR A 71 -9.75 8.11 9.64
C THR A 71 -9.35 9.55 9.39
N TRP A 72 -10.04 10.45 10.09
CA TRP A 72 -9.73 11.88 10.20
C TRP A 72 -10.28 12.37 11.54
N GLY A 73 -9.51 12.21 12.62
CA GLY A 73 -9.94 12.44 14.01
C GLY A 73 -10.90 11.36 14.57
N ILE A 74 -11.72 10.76 13.71
CA ILE A 74 -12.59 9.61 14.00
C ILE A 74 -12.49 8.57 12.87
N GLU A 75 -12.92 7.33 13.11
CA GLU A 75 -13.14 6.37 12.03
C GLU A 75 -14.32 6.80 11.15
N LEU A 76 -14.10 6.72 9.84
CA LEU A 76 -15.06 6.97 8.78
C LEU A 76 -15.08 5.75 7.86
N SER A 77 -16.15 5.60 7.10
CA SER A 77 -16.25 4.55 6.08
C SER A 77 -16.89 5.07 4.80
N SER A 78 -16.55 4.44 3.69
CA SER A 78 -17.14 4.72 2.37
C SER A 78 -17.28 3.42 1.58
N ARG A 79 -18.20 3.43 0.62
CA ARG A 79 -18.33 2.42 -0.45
C ARG A 79 -17.98 2.95 -1.83
N GLU A 80 -17.60 4.22 -1.90
CA GLU A 80 -17.40 4.95 -3.16
C GLU A 80 -16.02 5.60 -3.18
N ASN A 81 -15.50 5.79 -4.39
CA ASN A 81 -14.22 6.44 -4.65
C ASN A 81 -13.04 5.77 -3.93
N ILE A 82 -13.07 4.44 -3.89
CA ILE A 82 -12.05 3.61 -3.26
C ILE A 82 -11.12 3.06 -4.34
N LYS A 83 -9.83 3.13 -4.07
CA LYS A 83 -8.82 2.37 -4.79
C LYS A 83 -8.22 1.30 -3.88
N ILE A 84 -7.71 0.23 -4.47
CA ILE A 84 -7.04 -0.86 -3.77
C ILE A 84 -5.64 -1.07 -4.38
N LEU A 85 -4.66 -1.30 -3.52
CA LEU A 85 -3.27 -1.53 -3.92
C LEU A 85 -3.09 -2.97 -4.40
N CYS A 86 -2.61 -3.13 -5.63
CA CYS A 86 -2.41 -4.42 -6.28
C CYS A 86 -0.99 -4.57 -6.81
N SER A 87 -0.53 -5.82 -6.94
CA SER A 87 0.73 -6.16 -7.56
C SER A 87 0.77 -7.64 -7.97
N PRO A 88 1.33 -7.97 -9.14
CA PRO A 88 1.65 -9.35 -9.49
C PRO A 88 2.82 -9.95 -8.66
N TYR A 89 3.55 -9.11 -7.92
CA TYR A 89 4.78 -9.44 -7.19
C TYR A 89 4.67 -9.11 -5.68
N PRO A 90 3.71 -9.71 -4.93
CA PRO A 90 3.50 -9.41 -3.52
C PRO A 90 4.75 -9.65 -2.65
N GLU A 91 5.61 -10.59 -3.03
CA GLU A 91 6.87 -10.91 -2.34
C GLU A 91 7.90 -9.76 -2.36
N ARG A 92 7.73 -8.77 -3.24
CA ARG A 92 8.58 -7.57 -3.29
C ARG A 92 8.20 -6.54 -2.23
N PHE A 93 7.08 -6.71 -1.54
CA PHE A 93 6.66 -5.84 -0.46
C PHE A 93 7.24 -6.31 0.87
N LYS A 94 7.80 -5.37 1.64
CA LYS A 94 8.38 -5.64 2.96
C LYS A 94 7.88 -4.62 3.97
N TRP A 95 7.48 -5.13 5.13
CA TRP A 95 7.15 -4.34 6.31
C TRP A 95 8.40 -4.14 7.14
N VAL A 96 8.80 -2.90 7.35
CA VAL A 96 10.00 -2.53 8.10
C VAL A 96 9.60 -1.81 9.37
N ASP A 97 10.09 -2.29 10.52
CA ASP A 97 9.84 -1.63 11.80
C ASP A 97 10.52 -0.26 11.84
N THR A 98 9.80 0.74 12.33
CA THR A 98 10.29 2.10 12.50
C THR A 98 9.51 2.86 13.57
N THR A 99 9.86 4.13 13.75
CA THR A 99 9.13 5.05 14.64
C THR A 99 8.83 6.35 13.91
N LYS A 100 7.97 7.19 14.48
CA LYS A 100 7.67 8.53 13.92
C LYS A 100 8.92 9.40 13.68
N ASN A 101 9.99 9.18 14.43
CA ASN A 101 11.28 9.88 14.29
C ASN A 101 12.32 9.07 13.49
N GLY A 102 12.04 7.81 13.17
CA GLY A 102 12.99 6.87 12.54
C GLY A 102 12.98 6.87 11.02
N LEU A 103 12.06 7.59 10.37
CA LEU A 103 11.93 7.57 8.90
C LEU A 103 13.19 8.05 8.16
N HIS A 104 13.98 8.95 8.76
CA HIS A 104 15.25 9.41 8.19
C HIS A 104 16.31 8.30 8.06
N LEU A 105 16.12 7.16 8.73
CA LEU A 105 17.00 5.99 8.63
C LEU A 105 16.67 5.14 7.39
N LEU A 106 15.54 5.38 6.73
CA LEU A 106 15.03 4.60 5.60
C LEU A 106 15.30 5.27 4.25
N ILE A 107 16.30 6.15 4.15
CA ILE A 107 16.62 6.93 2.93
C ILE A 107 16.89 6.07 1.69
N ASN A 108 17.35 4.84 1.88
CA ASN A 108 17.67 3.91 0.79
C ASN A 108 16.51 2.95 0.47
N ALA A 109 15.41 3.01 1.23
CA ALA A 109 14.24 2.18 0.99
C ALA A 109 13.26 2.91 0.07
N HIS A 110 12.68 2.18 -0.89
CA HIS A 110 11.55 2.68 -1.65
C HIS A 110 10.28 2.57 -0.80
N LEU A 111 9.94 3.66 -0.12
CA LEU A 111 8.72 3.77 0.68
C LEU A 111 7.49 3.96 -0.21
N ILE A 112 6.44 3.18 0.04
CA ILE A 112 5.20 3.28 -0.76
C ILE A 112 4.37 4.47 -0.30
N LYS A 113 4.21 5.45 -1.18
CA LYS A 113 3.28 6.57 -0.96
C LYS A 113 1.84 6.06 -0.97
N GLY A 114 1.16 6.26 0.15
CA GLY A 114 -0.21 5.84 0.37
C GLY A 114 -1.25 6.89 0.01
N GLY A 115 -0.82 8.14 -0.14
CA GLY A 115 -1.73 9.26 -0.35
C GLY A 115 -1.04 10.61 -0.26
N SER A 116 -1.82 11.65 0.01
CA SER A 116 -1.36 13.02 0.07
C SER A 116 -2.23 13.85 1.00
N GLU A 117 -1.59 14.63 1.87
CA GLU A 117 -2.20 15.65 2.70
C GLU A 117 -1.37 16.95 2.57
N PRO A 118 -1.98 18.14 2.66
CA PRO A 118 -1.22 19.37 2.76
C PRO A 118 -0.13 19.28 3.83
N ALA A 119 1.09 19.68 3.49
CA ALA A 119 2.29 19.69 4.34
C ALA A 119 2.88 18.32 4.75
N TYR A 120 2.25 17.18 4.42
CA TYR A 120 2.77 15.86 4.80
C TYR A 120 2.89 14.91 3.60
N THR A 121 4.02 14.22 3.52
CA THR A 121 4.09 13.03 2.67
C THR A 121 3.41 11.88 3.42
N MET A 122 2.48 11.19 2.76
CA MET A 122 1.79 10.07 3.37
C MET A 122 2.32 8.74 2.86
N TYR A 123 2.79 7.92 3.80
CA TYR A 123 3.19 6.54 3.54
C TYR A 123 2.17 5.56 4.10
N ILE A 124 2.27 4.31 3.66
CA ILE A 124 1.43 3.22 4.14
C ILE A 124 2.14 2.58 5.33
N GLY A 125 1.44 2.50 6.47
CA GLY A 125 1.94 1.83 7.65
C GLY A 125 0.94 0.85 8.23
N ARG A 126 1.39 0.06 9.18
CA ARG A 126 0.53 -0.81 9.99
C ARG A 126 1.04 -0.94 11.42
N ALA A 127 0.13 -1.28 12.32
CA ALA A 127 0.46 -1.60 13.70
C ALA A 127 -0.49 -2.66 14.26
N PHE A 128 -0.01 -3.43 15.24
CA PHE A 128 -0.85 -4.34 15.99
C PHE A 128 -1.71 -3.56 17.00
N HIS A 129 -3.03 -3.76 16.95
CA HIS A 129 -3.98 -3.15 17.86
C HIS A 129 -5.12 -4.13 18.18
N LYS A 130 -5.24 -4.53 19.45
CA LYS A 130 -6.33 -5.38 19.97
C LYS A 130 -6.57 -6.66 19.14
N GLY A 131 -5.51 -7.42 18.86
CA GLY A 131 -5.62 -8.68 18.13
C GLY A 131 -5.64 -8.54 16.60
N GLN A 132 -5.58 -7.32 16.07
CA GLN A 132 -5.59 -7.05 14.63
C GLN A 132 -4.28 -6.38 14.21
N THR A 133 -3.80 -6.68 13.02
CA THR A 133 -2.77 -5.89 12.35
C THR A 133 -3.46 -4.91 11.41
N LEU A 134 -3.53 -3.63 11.80
CA LEU A 134 -4.31 -2.62 11.09
C LEU A 134 -3.44 -1.71 10.24
N VAL A 135 -3.83 -1.53 8.99
CA VAL A 135 -3.22 -0.56 8.06
C VAL A 135 -3.74 0.85 8.35
N GLY A 136 -2.87 1.84 8.15
CA GLY A 136 -3.20 3.25 8.29
C GLY A 136 -2.24 4.17 7.54
N ARG A 137 -2.46 5.48 7.68
CA ARG A 137 -1.63 6.52 7.05
C ARG A 137 -0.50 6.93 7.99
N ILE A 138 0.73 6.94 7.49
CA ILE A 138 1.87 7.54 8.19
C ILE A 138 1.99 8.98 7.72
N ARG A 139 1.91 9.94 8.64
CA ARG A 139 2.32 11.32 8.36
C ARG A 139 3.83 11.44 8.56
N ALA A 140 4.52 11.74 7.47
CA ALA A 140 5.94 12.05 7.47
C ALA A 140 6.18 13.52 7.13
N GLY A 141 7.13 14.13 7.84
CA GLY A 141 7.55 15.51 7.62
C GLY A 141 9.05 15.65 7.87
N SER A 142 9.66 16.69 7.29
CA SER A 142 11.10 16.95 7.41
C SER A 142 11.52 17.38 8.82
N THR A 143 10.59 17.89 9.63
CA THR A 143 10.82 18.32 11.00
C THR A 143 9.96 17.52 11.99
N PRO A 144 10.53 17.05 13.11
CA PRO A 144 9.76 16.40 14.16
C PRO A 144 8.63 17.29 14.66
N ASN A 145 7.41 16.74 14.74
CA ASN A 145 6.27 17.42 15.32
C ASN A 145 5.25 16.40 15.86
N LEU A 146 4.28 16.88 16.62
CA LEU A 146 3.27 16.04 17.30
C LEU A 146 2.29 15.35 16.32
N ASN A 147 2.22 15.79 15.06
CA ASN A 147 1.34 15.22 14.05
C ASN A 147 2.02 14.12 13.22
N LEU A 148 3.28 13.77 13.53
CA LEU A 148 3.96 12.65 12.89
C LEU A 148 3.57 11.33 13.56
N GLY A 149 3.56 10.26 12.76
CA GLY A 149 3.28 8.91 13.23
C GLY A 149 2.29 8.18 12.34
N LEU A 150 1.94 6.97 12.74
CA LEU A 150 0.93 6.15 12.08
C LEU A 150 -0.45 6.43 12.68
N TYR A 151 -1.41 6.75 11.82
CA TYR A 151 -2.80 6.94 12.17
C TYR A 151 -3.61 5.72 11.68
N ILE A 152 -4.09 4.90 12.62
CA ILE A 152 -4.95 3.75 12.33
C ILE A 152 -6.41 4.05 12.67
N SER A 153 -7.30 3.57 11.80
CA SER A 153 -8.74 3.64 12.01
C SER A 153 -9.19 2.48 12.88
N VAL A 154 -9.95 2.75 13.95
CA VAL A 154 -10.60 1.73 14.77
C VAL A 154 -12.03 2.17 15.13
N PRO A 155 -12.96 1.26 15.49
CA PRO A 155 -14.35 1.61 15.75
C PRO A 155 -14.54 2.86 16.60
N GLY A 156 -15.07 3.92 15.96
CA GLY A 156 -15.42 5.19 16.58
C GLY A 156 -14.25 6.10 16.98
N LYS A 157 -13.00 5.81 16.57
CA LYS A 157 -11.85 6.69 16.91
C LYS A 157 -10.66 6.56 15.95
N GLU A 158 -9.84 7.60 15.95
CA GLU A 158 -8.48 7.56 15.40
C GLU A 158 -7.50 7.17 16.51
N VAL A 159 -6.53 6.31 16.19
CA VAL A 159 -5.41 5.99 17.10
C VAL A 159 -4.09 6.37 16.43
N ILE A 160 -3.28 7.13 17.15
CA ILE A 160 -1.93 7.51 16.73
C ILE A 160 -0.93 6.56 17.38
N VAL A 161 -0.02 6.01 16.56
CA VAL A 161 0.98 5.04 16.97
C VAL A 161 2.37 5.57 16.63
N ASP A 162 3.25 5.60 17.62
CA ASP A 162 4.62 6.12 17.49
C ASP A 162 5.62 5.08 16.96
N SER A 163 5.39 3.79 17.22
CA SER A 163 6.19 2.66 16.75
C SER A 163 5.34 1.75 15.88
N PHE A 164 5.74 1.54 14.64
CA PHE A 164 4.92 0.91 13.62
C PHE A 164 5.78 0.29 12.52
N GLN A 165 5.13 -0.45 11.63
CA GLN A 165 5.74 -0.93 10.41
C GLN A 165 5.39 -0.01 9.24
N ILE A 166 6.35 0.30 8.39
CA ILE A 166 6.16 1.03 7.13
C ILE A 166 6.33 0.10 5.95
N LEU A 167 5.48 0.28 4.92
CA LEU A 167 5.53 -0.53 3.70
C LEU A 167 6.61 -0.04 2.75
N THR A 168 7.46 -0.96 2.33
CA THR A 168 8.53 -0.73 1.35
C THR A 168 8.40 -1.69 0.18
N TYR A 169 8.98 -1.34 -0.97
CA TYR A 169 8.97 -2.17 -2.17
C TYR A 169 10.38 -2.36 -2.74
N ASP A 170 10.75 -3.60 -3.02
CA ASP A 170 12.07 -3.98 -3.51
C ASP A 170 11.97 -4.49 -4.96
N ALA A 171 12.20 -3.59 -5.92
CA ALA A 171 12.11 -3.91 -7.35
C ALA A 171 13.14 -4.96 -7.80
N ASN A 172 14.22 -5.11 -7.04
CA ASN A 172 15.34 -6.01 -7.35
C ASN A 172 15.24 -7.34 -6.61
N ALA A 173 14.24 -7.54 -5.74
CA ALA A 173 14.03 -8.82 -5.10
C ALA A 173 13.74 -9.89 -6.16
N ASN A 174 14.54 -10.96 -6.12
CA ASN A 174 14.37 -12.12 -6.99
C ASN A 174 13.00 -12.74 -6.71
N VAL A 175 12.12 -12.71 -7.70
CA VAL A 175 10.86 -13.46 -7.64
C VAL A 175 11.24 -14.91 -7.83
N SER A 176 11.24 -15.71 -6.77
CA SER A 176 11.34 -17.16 -6.92
C SER A 176 10.20 -17.60 -7.85
N GLU A 177 10.55 -18.21 -8.99
CA GLU A 177 9.61 -18.69 -10.00
C GLU A 177 8.45 -19.41 -9.31
N ARG A 178 7.21 -18.96 -9.54
CA ARG A 178 6.02 -19.66 -9.03
C ARG A 178 6.08 -21.10 -9.57
N PRO A 179 5.82 -22.14 -8.76
CA PRO A 179 5.63 -23.47 -9.32
C PRO A 179 4.47 -23.40 -10.31
N GLU A 180 4.74 -23.81 -11.55
CA GLU A 180 3.72 -23.96 -12.58
C GLU A 180 2.57 -24.80 -12.02
N LYS A 181 1.35 -24.38 -12.35
CA LYS A 181 0.12 -25.08 -11.98
C LYS A 181 0.28 -26.58 -12.22
N CYS A 182 -0.03 -27.38 -11.21
CA CYS A 182 -0.23 -28.81 -11.36
C CYS A 182 -1.28 -29.05 -12.47
N SER A 183 -0.82 -29.44 -13.65
CA SER A 183 -1.66 -29.89 -14.74
C SER A 183 -2.36 -31.17 -14.29
N THR A 184 -3.64 -31.07 -13.99
CA THR A 184 -4.52 -32.21 -13.77
C THR A 184 -4.55 -33.05 -15.05
N ASN A 185 -3.76 -34.13 -15.08
CA ASN A 185 -3.95 -35.19 -16.04
C ASN A 185 -5.28 -35.88 -15.71
N LEU A 186 -6.33 -35.54 -16.47
CA LEU A 186 -7.54 -36.34 -16.58
C LEU A 186 -7.18 -37.66 -17.27
N ILE A 187 -6.93 -38.70 -16.47
CA ILE A 187 -6.90 -40.07 -16.97
C ILE A 187 -8.35 -40.55 -17.05
N PHE A 188 -8.90 -40.58 -18.26
CA PHE A 188 -10.07 -41.39 -18.55
C PHE A 188 -9.65 -42.87 -18.45
N LYS A 189 -10.26 -43.62 -17.53
CA LYS A 189 -10.25 -45.08 -17.58
C LYS A 189 -11.43 -45.55 -18.42
N SER A 190 -11.11 -46.40 -19.39
CA SER A 190 -11.99 -47.19 -20.24
C SER A 190 -12.95 -48.07 -19.45
#